data_AF-A0A3L6J6P3-F1
#
_entry.id   AF-A0A3L6J6P3-F1
#
_cell.length_a   1.000
_cell.length_b   1.000
_cell.length_c   1.000
_cell.angle_alpha   90.00
_cell.angle_beta   90.00
_cell.angle_gamma   90.00
#
_symmetry.space_group_name_H-M   'P 1'
#
loop_
_entity.id
_entity.type
_entity.pdbx_description
1 polymer ?
#
loop_
_entity_poly.entity_id
_entity_poly.type
_entity_poly.pdbx_seq_one_letter_code
_entity_poly.pdbx_strand_id
1 'polypeptide(L)' 'MKLVTNMRIEAIINLVILVVGVIVAIAPWTFAPVCVSQMRCWNTRDVETVLGASIALLALVSTYRLLAHG' A
#
# COMPACT_ATOMS: atom_id res chain seq x y z
N MET A 1 29.12 -10.64 3.03
CA MET A 1 28.38 -9.43 3.47
C MET A 1 27.32 -8.92 2.49
N LYS A 2 27.46 -9.12 1.16
CA LYS A 2 26.49 -8.63 0.14
C LYS A 2 25.05 -9.18 0.29
N LEU A 3 24.90 -10.40 0.81
CA LEU A 3 23.58 -11.06 0.98
C LEU A 3 22.72 -10.39 2.06
N VAL A 4 23.33 -9.99 3.19
CA VAL A 4 22.63 -9.34 4.32
C VAL A 4 22.14 -7.94 3.98
N THR A 5 22.90 -7.17 3.18
CA THR A 5 22.48 -5.83 2.75
C THR A 5 21.27 -5.88 1.81
N ASN A 6 21.17 -6.87 0.91
CA ASN A 6 20.01 -7.01 0.03
C ASN A 6 18.73 -7.32 0.80
N MET A 7 18.76 -8.24 1.77
CA MET A 7 17.58 -8.57 2.58
C MET A 7 17.08 -7.38 3.41
N ARG A 8 17.99 -6.54 3.93
CA ARG A 8 17.61 -5.31 4.65
C ARG A 8 16.96 -4.29 3.74
N ILE A 9 17.45 -4.13 2.51
CA ILE A 9 16.90 -3.19 1.53
C ILE A 9 15.50 -3.63 1.09
N GLU A 10 15.30 -4.93 0.79
CA GLU A 10 13.99 -5.50 0.43
C GLU A 10 12.95 -5.28 1.55
N ALA A 11 13.33 -5.47 2.82
CA ALA A 11 12.46 -5.22 3.95
C ALA A 11 12.07 -3.73 4.08
N ILE A 12 13.02 -2.82 3.88
CA ILE A 12 12.76 -1.37 3.90
C ILE A 12 11.84 -0.96 2.75
N ILE A 13 12.08 -1.49 1.54
CA ILE A 13 11.25 -1.22 0.36
C ILE A 13 9.82 -1.71 0.60
N ASN A 14 9.65 -2.95 1.08
CA ASN A 14 8.31 -3.47 1.41
C ASN A 14 7.59 -2.63 2.47
N LEU A 15 8.32 -2.13 3.48
CA LEU A 15 7.74 -1.25 4.50
C LEU A 15 7.28 0.08 3.89
N VAL A 16 8.07 0.67 2.98
CA VAL A 16 7.66 1.90 2.26
C VAL A 16 6.43 1.64 1.39
N ILE A 17 6.39 0.53 0.65
CA ILE A 17 5.24 0.17 -0.20
C ILE A 17 3.98 -0.04 0.65
N LEU A 18 4.11 -0.65 1.83
CA LEU A 18 3.02 -0.84 2.77
C LEU A 18 2.46 0.50 3.26
N VAL A 19 3.33 1.44 3.63
CA VAL A 19 2.92 2.79 4.03
C VAL A 19 2.24 3.52 2.88
N VAL A 20 2.78 3.44 1.66
CA VAL A 20 2.18 4.05 0.47
C VAL A 20 0.80 3.44 0.18
N GLY A 21 0.64 2.11 0.27
CA GLY A 21 -0.65 1.44 0.08
C GLY A 21 -1.70 1.89 1.09
N VAL A 22 -1.32 2.06 2.36
CA VAL A 22 -2.22 2.59 3.40
C VAL A 22 -2.62 4.04 3.10
N ILE A 23 -1.67 4.88 2.69
CA ILE A 23 -1.95 6.27 2.32
C ILE A 23 -2.93 6.33 1.14
N VAL A 24 -2.71 5.54 0.09
CA VAL A 24 -3.60 5.47 -1.09
C VAL A 24 -4.99 4.98 -0.69
N ALA A 25 -5.09 4.04 0.25
CA ALA A 25 -6.39 3.56 0.71
C ALA A 25 -7.18 4.62 1.51
N ILE A 26 -6.50 5.48 2.26
CA ILE A 26 -7.12 6.48 3.15
C ILE A 26 -7.32 7.83 2.44
N ALA A 27 -6.45 8.20 1.50
CA ALA A 27 -6.49 9.45 0.76
C ALA A 27 -7.89 9.78 0.17
N PRO A 28 -8.60 8.89 -0.52
CA PRO A 28 -9.92 9.24 -1.08
C PRO A 28 -10.98 9.52 -0.01
N TRP A 29 -10.78 9.07 1.24
CA TRP A 29 -11.70 9.33 2.35
C TRP A 29 -11.54 10.74 2.90
N THR A 30 -10.34 11.34 2.80
CA THR A 30 -10.10 12.71 3.26
C THR A 30 -10.60 13.75 2.26
N PHE A 31 -10.65 13.40 0.97
CA PHE A 31 -11.15 14.27 -0.10
C PHE A 31 -12.66 14.08 -0.42
N ALA A 32 -13.29 13.03 0.12
CA ALA A 32 -14.73 12.78 -0.03
C ALA A 32 -15.65 13.97 0.33
N PRO A 33 -15.41 14.76 1.41
CA PRO A 33 -16.31 15.87 1.79
C PRO A 33 -16.19 17.12 0.91
N VAL A 34 -15.14 17.23 0.07
CA VAL A 34 -14.89 18.41 -0.79
C VAL A 34 -15.18 18.15 -2.28
N CYS A 35 -15.86 17.04 -2.59
CA CYS A 35 -16.04 16.60 -3.96
C CYS A 35 -17.13 17.38 -4.72
N VAL A 36 -16.75 17.91 -5.89
CA VAL A 36 -17.63 18.66 -6.81
C VAL A 36 -18.58 17.73 -7.60
N SER A 37 -18.23 16.45 -7.79
CA SER A 37 -19.03 15.47 -8.52
C SER A 37 -19.14 14.15 -7.76
N GLN A 38 -20.33 13.87 -7.24
CA GLN A 38 -20.58 12.80 -6.27
C GLN A 38 -20.44 11.39 -6.87
N MET A 39 -20.91 11.15 -8.10
CA MET A 39 -20.81 9.83 -8.77
C MET A 39 -19.35 9.42 -9.05
N ARG A 40 -18.51 10.37 -9.45
CA ARG A 40 -17.12 10.09 -9.79
C ARG A 40 -16.27 9.89 -8.54
N CYS A 41 -16.55 10.63 -7.48
CA CYS A 41 -15.82 10.52 -6.22
C CYS A 41 -16.10 9.23 -5.45
N TRP A 42 -17.34 8.72 -5.46
CA TRP A 42 -17.63 7.43 -4.84
C TRP A 42 -16.93 6.28 -5.57
N ASN A 43 -17.01 6.25 -6.91
CA ASN A 43 -16.33 5.20 -7.67
C ASN A 43 -14.80 5.29 -7.55
N THR A 44 -14.22 6.48 -7.63
CA THR A 44 -12.77 6.67 -7.41
C THR A 44 -12.39 6.26 -5.99
N ARG A 45 -13.22 6.56 -4.98
CA ARG A 45 -12.96 6.16 -3.61
C ARG A 45 -12.94 4.65 -3.44
N ASP A 46 -13.94 3.92 -3.93
CA ASP A 46 -13.96 2.47 -3.81
C ASP A 46 -12.76 1.84 -4.54
N VAL A 47 -12.46 2.30 -5.75
CA VAL A 47 -11.33 1.79 -6.54
C VAL A 47 -9.99 2.04 -5.85
N GLU A 48 -9.71 3.28 -5.42
CA GLU A 48 -8.46 3.64 -4.73
C GLU A 48 -8.33 2.92 -3.37
N THR A 49 -9.43 2.72 -2.66
CA THR A 49 -9.43 1.97 -1.39
C THR A 49 -9.06 0.51 -1.62
N VAL A 50 -9.65 -0.14 -2.64
CA VAL A 50 -9.33 -1.52 -3.01
C VAL A 50 -7.89 -1.64 -3.54
N LEU A 51 -7.44 -0.66 -4.34
CA LEU A 51 -6.07 -0.63 -4.85
C LEU A 51 -5.04 -0.48 -3.73
N GLY A 52 -5.24 0.49 -2.83
CA GLY A 52 -4.37 0.70 -1.67
C GLY A 52 -4.33 -0.51 -0.74
N ALA A 53 -5.49 -1.12 -0.46
CA ALA A 53 -5.58 -2.32 0.36
C ALA A 53 -4.87 -3.52 -0.26
N SER A 54 -5.01 -3.73 -1.57
CA SER A 54 -4.32 -4.82 -2.28
C SER A 54 -2.81 -4.63 -2.33
N ILE A 55 -2.32 -3.40 -2.52
CA ILE A 55 -0.89 -3.07 -2.44
C ILE A 55 -0.35 -3.34 -1.03
N ALA A 56 -1.08 -2.91 0.01
CA ALA A 56 -0.68 -3.15 1.40
C ALA A 56 -0.62 -4.66 1.73
N LEU A 57 -1.59 -5.45 1.26
CA LEU A 57 -1.61 -6.90 1.43
C LEU A 57 -0.45 -7.59 0.70
N LEU A 58 -0.15 -7.18 -0.53
CA LEU A 58 0.98 -7.73 -1.30
C LEU A 58 2.32 -7.42 -0.63
N ALA A 59 2.50 -6.21 -0.12
CA ALA A 59 3.68 -5.84 0.66
C ALA A 59 3.77 -6.66 1.96
N LEU A 60 2.66 -6.88 2.65
CA LEU A 60 2.58 -7.75 3.82
C LEU A 60 3.07 -9.17 3.47
N VAL A 61 2.44 -9.79 2.47
CA VAL A 61 2.75 -11.17 2.04
C VAL A 61 4.20 -11.30 1.58
N SER A 62 4.71 -10.31 0.84
CA SER A 62 6.11 -10.24 0.43
C SER A 62 7.05 -10.23 1.63
N THR A 63 6.73 -9.43 2.65
CA THR A 63 7.50 -9.35 3.90
C THR A 63 7.44 -10.67 4.67
N TYR A 64 6.26 -11.29 4.81
CA TYR A 64 6.11 -12.60 5.45
C TYR A 64 6.90 -13.70 4.73
N ARG A 65 6.89 -13.71 3.39
CA ARG A 65 7.70 -14.65 2.59
C ARG A 65 9.20 -14.43 2.82
N LEU A 66 9.64 -13.18 2.86
CA LEU A 66 11.03 -12.82 3.11
C LEU A 66 11.50 -13.27 4.49
N LEU A 67 10.65 -13.18 5.52
CA LEU A 67 10.95 -13.67 6.87
C LEU A 67 10.85 -15.20 7.01
N ALA A 68 9.95 -15.86 6.27
CA ALA A 68 9.74 -17.30 6.37
C ALA A 68 10.76 -18.14 5.58
N HIS A 69 11.40 -17.56 4.56
CA HIS A 69 12.39 -18.22 3.69
C HIS A 69 13.79 -17.58 3.73
N GLY A 70 14.01 -16.55 4.55
CA GLY A 70 15.27 -15.81 4.69
C GLY A 70 16.15 -16.27 5.85
#